data_AF-A0A3M2SXR8-F1
#
_entry.id   AF-A0A3M2SXR8-F1
#
_cell.length_a   1.000
_cell.length_b   1.000
_cell.length_c   1.000
_cell.angle_alpha   90.00
_cell.angle_beta   90.00
_cell.angle_gamma   90.00
#
_symmetry.space_group_name_H-M   'P 1'
#
loop_
_entity.id
_entity.type
_entity.pdbx_description
1 polymer ?
#
loop_
_entity_poly.entity_id
_entity_poly.type
_entity_poly.pdbx_seq_one_letter_code
_entity_poly.pdbx_strand_id
1 'polypeptide(L)'
;MADYSLKAAQAAGILGSAFAAGQITSISTMTVHIMLTPPRKPTTIPADLPPGPGVPITHLTHQWLTLYNRGKKTFPPLAGASASAFLYLAWALRETHPDRACGYTAAAAATLCIVPFTILGMHRVNNRLTGHATRDDKAVADGGEAMKLSEAELARREREDAEA
;
A
#
# COMPACT_ATOMS: atom_id res chain seq x y z
N MET A 1 4.41 35.26 -19.92
CA MET A 1 3.43 34.43 -19.17
C MET A 1 3.65 32.93 -19.36
N ALA A 2 3.96 32.44 -20.57
CA ALA A 2 4.20 31.01 -20.84
C ALA A 2 5.30 30.35 -20.00
N ASP A 3 6.40 31.06 -19.68
CA ASP A 3 7.49 30.46 -18.89
C ASP A 3 7.12 30.17 -17.44
N TYR A 4 6.22 30.96 -16.84
CA TYR A 4 5.78 30.75 -15.46
C TYR A 4 4.86 29.54 -15.34
N SER A 5 3.95 29.33 -16.30
CA SER A 5 3.05 28.17 -16.30
C SER A 5 3.83 26.87 -16.53
N LEU A 6 4.87 26.88 -17.38
CA LEU A 6 5.75 25.73 -17.57
C LEU A 6 6.53 25.38 -16.29
N LYS A 7 7.13 26.38 -15.63
CA LYS A 7 7.85 26.14 -14.36
C LYS A 7 6.93 25.64 -13.25
N ALA A 8 5.71 26.19 -13.15
CA ALA A 8 4.72 25.75 -12.18
C ALA A 8 4.27 24.30 -12.43
N ALA A 9 3.99 23.93 -13.69
CA ALA A 9 3.63 22.56 -14.05
C ALA A 9 4.77 21.58 -13.76
N GLN A 10 6.02 21.98 -14.04
CA GLN A 10 7.20 21.16 -13.73
C GLN A 10 7.34 20.93 -12.22
N ALA A 11 7.20 21.99 -11.42
CA ALA A 11 7.23 21.87 -9.96
C ALA A 11 6.10 20.97 -9.44
N ALA A 12 4.88 21.13 -9.93
CA ALA A 12 3.72 20.33 -9.51
C ALA A 12 3.89 18.84 -9.87
N GLY A 13 4.34 18.54 -11.09
CA GLY A 13 4.62 17.16 -11.53
C GLY A 13 5.69 16.49 -10.68
N ILE A 14 6.83 17.17 -10.48
CA ILE A 14 7.96 16.63 -9.69
C ILE A 14 7.58 16.46 -8.23
N LEU A 15 6.98 17.47 -7.59
CA LEU A 15 6.66 17.40 -6.16
C LEU A 15 5.61 16.33 -5.88
N GLY A 16 4.55 16.24 -6.69
CA GLY A 16 3.51 15.24 -6.47
C GLY A 16 4.00 13.81 -6.73
N SER A 17 4.79 13.59 -7.78
CA SER A 17 5.38 12.27 -8.06
C SER A 17 6.43 11.87 -7.01
N ALA A 18 7.29 12.78 -6.57
CA ALA A 18 8.28 12.54 -5.51
C ALA A 18 7.60 12.21 -4.17
N PHE A 19 6.54 12.94 -3.81
CA PHE A 19 5.77 12.65 -2.61
C PHE A 19 5.12 11.26 -2.68
N ALA A 20 4.49 10.91 -3.79
CA ALA A 20 3.90 9.59 -3.98
C ALA A 20 4.95 8.48 -3.86
N ALA A 21 6.08 8.60 -4.57
CA ALA A 21 7.17 7.63 -4.53
C ALA A 21 7.78 7.49 -3.13
N GLY A 22 8.00 8.60 -2.42
CA GLY A 22 8.53 8.61 -1.06
C GLY A 22 7.62 7.86 -0.08
N GLN A 23 6.31 8.08 -0.17
CA GLN A 23 5.34 7.38 0.68
C GLN A 23 5.29 5.87 0.38
N ILE A 24 5.31 5.46 -0.88
CA ILE A 24 5.32 4.03 -1.26
C ILE A 24 6.59 3.34 -0.75
N THR A 25 7.73 4.02 -0.87
CA THR A 25 9.01 3.54 -0.35
C THR A 25 8.93 3.36 1.16
N SER A 26 8.44 4.37 1.89
CA SER A 26 8.28 4.33 3.35
C SER A 26 7.37 3.18 3.82
N ILE A 27 6.23 2.96 3.13
CA ILE A 27 5.34 1.83 3.43
C ILE A 27 6.10 0.50 3.28
N SER A 28 6.87 0.36 2.20
CA SER A 28 7.58 -0.89 1.88
C SER A 28 8.75 -1.17 2.81
N THR A 29 9.53 -0.15 3.18
CA THR A 29 10.76 -0.32 3.96
C THR A 29 10.53 -0.20 5.47
N MET A 30 9.56 0.61 5.91
CA MET A 30 9.32 0.85 7.33
C MET A 30 8.06 0.14 7.80
N THR A 31 6.91 0.38 7.15
CA THR A 31 5.63 -0.14 7.66
C THR A 31 5.54 -1.66 7.59
N VAL A 32 5.88 -2.26 6.44
CA VAL A 32 5.89 -3.73 6.29
C VAL A 32 6.87 -4.36 7.26
N HIS A 33 8.06 -3.77 7.44
CA HIS A 33 9.05 -4.31 8.37
C HIS A 33 8.57 -4.26 9.83
N ILE A 34 7.92 -3.17 10.25
CA ILE A 34 7.36 -3.05 11.60
C ILE A 34 6.23 -4.06 11.83
N MET A 35 5.39 -4.33 10.81
CA MET A 35 4.31 -5.32 10.91
C MET A 35 4.83 -6.76 11.02
N LEU A 36 5.98 -7.07 10.41
CA LEU A 36 6.58 -8.41 10.42
C LEU A 36 7.54 -8.65 11.59
N THR A 37 8.07 -7.59 12.19
CA THR A 37 9.02 -7.72 13.30
C THR A 37 8.31 -8.26 14.54
N PRO A 38 8.84 -9.32 15.18
CA PRO A 38 8.27 -9.83 16.43
C PRO A 38 8.30 -8.76 17.53
N PRO A 39 7.38 -8.82 18.51
CA PRO A 39 7.35 -7.85 19.59
C PRO A 39 8.68 -7.83 20.33
N ARG A 40 9.04 -6.63 20.80
CA ARG A 40 10.16 -6.46 21.72
C ARG A 40 9.92 -7.34 22.95
N LYS A 41 10.76 -8.36 23.17
CA LYS A 41 10.75 -9.15 24.40
C LYS A 41 10.88 -8.20 25.59
N PRO A 42 9.89 -8.10 26.50
CA PRO A 42 10.07 -7.36 27.74
C PRO A 42 11.20 -8.02 28.53
N THR A 43 12.12 -7.23 29.08
CA THR A 43 13.24 -7.71 29.92
C THR A 43 12.79 -8.41 31.21
N THR A 44 11.48 -8.47 31.47
CA THR A 44 10.85 -9.00 32.67
C THR A 44 10.11 -10.35 32.48
N ILE A 45 10.12 -10.95 31.28
CA ILE A 45 9.39 -12.21 30.99
C ILE A 45 10.38 -13.34 30.61
N PRO A 46 10.19 -14.59 31.12
CA PRO A 46 11.02 -15.76 30.78
C PRO A 46 11.08 -16.05 29.28
N ALA A 47 12.16 -16.70 28.84
CA ALA A 47 12.56 -16.89 27.44
C ALA A 47 11.66 -17.86 26.64
N ASP A 48 10.66 -18.45 27.27
CA ASP A 48 10.00 -19.70 26.88
C ASP A 48 8.72 -19.50 26.05
N LEU A 49 8.36 -18.25 25.72
CA LEU A 49 7.17 -17.95 24.91
C LEU A 49 7.45 -18.22 23.42
N PRO A 50 6.61 -19.00 22.69
CA PRO A 50 6.80 -19.30 21.27
C PRO A 50 6.97 -18.02 20.43
N PRO A 51 7.75 -18.05 19.33
CA PRO A 51 7.97 -16.91 18.45
C PRO A 51 6.74 -16.70 17.55
N GLY A 52 5.60 -16.40 18.15
CA GLY A 52 4.46 -15.84 17.43
C GLY A 52 4.67 -14.36 17.19
N PRO A 53 4.00 -13.76 16.19
CA PRO A 53 3.79 -12.32 16.21
C PRO A 53 3.04 -12.03 17.52
N GLY A 54 3.67 -11.42 18.52
CA GLY A 54 2.97 -11.07 19.76
C GLY A 54 2.00 -9.89 19.60
N VAL A 55 1.55 -9.65 18.37
CA VAL A 55 0.34 -8.92 18.01
C VAL A 55 -0.53 -9.90 17.20
N PRO A 56 -1.83 -10.07 17.53
CA PRO A 56 -2.72 -10.97 16.79
C PRO A 56 -2.72 -10.68 15.28
N ILE A 57 -2.72 -11.74 14.47
CA ILE A 57 -2.75 -11.64 12.98
C ILE A 57 -3.96 -10.85 12.50
N THR A 58 -5.08 -10.97 13.21
CA THR A 58 -6.32 -10.21 12.96
C THR A 58 -6.04 -8.70 13.01
N HIS A 59 -5.35 -8.23 14.05
CA HIS A 59 -4.99 -6.83 14.22
C HIS A 59 -4.07 -6.32 13.09
N LEU A 60 -3.06 -7.11 12.70
CA LEU A 60 -2.17 -6.77 11.57
C LEU A 60 -2.93 -6.66 10.25
N THR A 61 -3.88 -7.56 10.02
CA THR A 61 -4.73 -7.56 8.81
C THR A 61 -5.58 -6.29 8.73
N HIS A 62 -6.19 -5.88 9.85
CA HIS A 62 -6.98 -4.64 9.92
C HIS A 62 -6.13 -3.38 9.74
N GLN A 63 -4.91 -3.35 10.32
CA GLN A 63 -3.97 -2.24 10.13
C GLN A 63 -3.56 -2.11 8.67
N TRP A 64 -3.21 -3.22 8.02
CA TRP A 64 -2.89 -3.24 6.60
C TRP A 64 -4.05 -2.79 5.72
N LEU A 65 -5.26 -3.32 5.94
CA LEU A 65 -6.44 -2.92 5.17
C LEU A 65 -6.77 -1.44 5.33
N THR A 66 -6.64 -0.89 6.52
CA THR A 66 -6.84 0.54 6.78
C THR A 66 -5.84 1.37 5.98
N LEU A 67 -4.56 0.99 5.99
CA LEU A 67 -3.51 1.65 5.22
C LEU A 67 -3.77 1.56 3.72
N TYR A 68 -4.05 0.35 3.20
CA TYR A 68 -4.34 0.12 1.79
C TYR A 68 -5.57 0.91 1.33
N ASN A 69 -6.64 0.93 2.12
CA ASN A 69 -7.87 1.65 1.80
C ASN A 69 -7.69 3.17 1.76
N ARG A 70 -6.77 3.72 2.56
CA ARG A 70 -6.37 5.13 2.46
C ARG A 70 -5.52 5.36 1.22
N GLY A 71 -4.50 4.54 1.00
CA GLY A 71 -3.60 4.65 -0.14
C GLY A 71 -4.35 4.63 -1.48
N LYS A 72 -5.24 3.66 -1.68
CA LYS A 72 -6.02 3.53 -2.93
C LYS A 72 -6.95 4.71 -3.22
N LYS A 73 -7.32 5.50 -2.19
CA LYS A 73 -8.15 6.71 -2.35
C LYS A 73 -7.31 7.96 -2.59
N THR A 74 -6.10 8.03 -2.03
CA THR A 74 -5.25 9.23 -2.08
C THR A 74 -4.27 9.22 -3.26
N PHE A 75 -3.61 8.09 -3.53
CA PHE A 75 -2.51 8.05 -4.51
C PHE A 75 -2.97 8.15 -5.97
N PRO A 76 -4.06 7.49 -6.43
CA PRO A 76 -4.47 7.60 -7.83
C PRO A 76 -4.85 9.02 -8.26
N PRO A 77 -5.62 9.81 -7.49
CA PRO A 77 -5.86 11.22 -7.83
C PRO A 77 -4.59 12.06 -7.88
N LEU A 78 -3.68 11.86 -6.91
CA LEU A 78 -2.40 12.56 -6.87
C LEU A 78 -1.52 12.22 -8.09
N ALA A 79 -1.42 10.93 -8.42
CA ALA A 79 -0.72 10.45 -9.61
C ALA A 79 -1.33 11.03 -10.89
N GLY A 80 -2.66 11.11 -10.97
CA GLY A 80 -3.37 11.74 -12.08
C GLY A 80 -3.04 13.23 -12.22
N ALA A 81 -3.00 13.98 -11.11
CA ALA A 81 -2.63 15.40 -11.11
C ALA A 81 -1.17 15.64 -11.51
N SER A 82 -0.24 14.80 -11.04
CA SER A 82 1.16 14.91 -11.44
C SER A 82 1.38 14.48 -12.89
N ALA A 83 0.73 13.40 -13.33
CA ALA A 83 0.81 12.94 -14.72
C ALA A 83 0.22 13.96 -15.68
N SER A 84 -0.89 14.63 -15.35
CA SER A 84 -1.45 15.69 -16.21
C SER A 84 -0.50 16.88 -16.34
N ALA A 85 0.20 17.25 -15.27
CA ALA A 85 1.23 18.29 -15.33
C ALA A 85 2.39 17.90 -16.24
N PHE A 86 2.88 16.66 -16.17
CA PHE A 86 3.90 16.15 -17.08
C PHE A 86 3.40 16.06 -18.53
N LEU A 87 2.17 15.62 -18.77
CA LEU A 87 1.59 15.59 -20.12
C LEU A 87 1.43 16.99 -20.71
N TYR A 88 1.05 17.99 -19.89
CA TYR A 88 1.02 19.39 -20.33
C TYR A 88 2.41 19.87 -20.76
N LEU A 89 3.47 19.56 -19.99
CA LEU A 89 4.84 19.91 -20.36
C LEU A 89 5.30 19.19 -21.64
N ALA A 90 4.98 17.91 -21.77
CA ALA A 90 5.26 17.14 -22.98
C ALA A 90 4.58 17.77 -24.21
N TRP A 91 3.31 18.12 -24.08
CA TRP A 91 2.53 18.76 -25.14
C TRP A 91 3.07 20.15 -25.52
N ALA A 92 3.43 20.97 -24.53
CA ALA A 92 3.91 22.33 -24.74
C ALA A 92 5.34 22.40 -25.29
N LEU A 93 6.19 21.42 -24.99
CA LEU A 93 7.58 21.36 -25.43
C LEU A 93 7.79 20.50 -26.68
N ARG A 94 6.74 19.86 -27.22
CA ARG A 94 6.87 18.88 -28.32
C ARG A 94 7.54 19.43 -29.58
N GLU A 95 7.32 20.71 -29.91
CA GLU A 95 7.82 21.34 -31.13
C GLU A 95 9.18 22.02 -30.92
N THR A 96 9.44 22.51 -29.71
CA THR A 96 10.64 23.29 -29.37
C THR A 96 11.76 22.42 -28.80
N HIS A 97 11.42 21.39 -28.02
CA HIS A 97 12.35 20.51 -27.32
C HIS A 97 11.82 19.06 -27.28
N PRO A 98 11.85 18.33 -28.41
CA PRO A 98 11.28 16.99 -28.52
C PRO A 98 11.89 15.99 -27.53
N ASP A 99 13.19 16.10 -27.22
CA ASP A 99 13.85 15.22 -26.24
C ASP A 99 13.27 15.40 -24.83
N ARG A 100 13.01 16.64 -24.43
CA ARG A 100 12.39 16.95 -23.13
C ARG A 100 10.93 16.51 -23.09
N ALA A 101 10.21 16.67 -24.20
CA ALA A 101 8.84 16.21 -24.31
C ALA A 101 8.76 14.69 -24.12
N CYS A 102 9.67 13.92 -24.75
CA CYS A 102 9.77 12.48 -24.55
C CYS A 102 10.02 12.12 -23.07
N GLY A 103 10.94 12.82 -22.41
CA GLY A 103 11.22 12.63 -20.98
C GLY A 103 9.99 12.88 -20.08
N TYR A 104 9.21 13.94 -20.36
CA TYR A 104 7.98 14.21 -19.63
C TYR A 104 6.86 13.20 -19.92
N THR A 105 6.75 12.71 -21.15
CA THR A 105 5.83 11.60 -21.47
C THR A 105 6.20 10.33 -20.70
N ALA A 106 7.49 9.99 -20.65
CA ALA A 106 7.99 8.86 -19.87
C ALA A 106 7.71 9.05 -18.36
N ALA A 107 7.91 10.26 -17.83
CA ALA A 107 7.60 10.58 -16.44
C ALA A 107 6.09 10.45 -16.12
N ALA A 108 5.21 10.90 -17.03
CA ALA A 108 3.78 10.72 -16.90
C ALA A 108 3.39 9.24 -16.89
N ALA A 109 3.93 8.45 -17.82
CA ALA A 109 3.70 7.01 -17.90
C ALA A 109 4.19 6.28 -16.63
N ALA A 110 5.38 6.62 -16.15
CA ALA A 110 5.93 6.08 -14.90
C ALA A 110 5.08 6.47 -13.68
N THR A 111 4.54 7.69 -13.64
CA THR A 111 3.65 8.11 -12.54
C THR A 111 2.34 7.32 -12.54
N LEU A 112 1.79 7.01 -13.72
CA LEU A 112 0.55 6.24 -13.86
C LEU A 112 0.76 4.73 -13.69
N CYS A 113 1.98 4.21 -13.84
CA CYS A 113 2.25 2.77 -13.75
C CYS A 113 1.96 2.17 -12.35
N ILE A 114 1.83 3.03 -11.33
CA ILE A 114 1.39 2.64 -9.99
C ILE A 114 -0.01 1.99 -10.01
N VAL A 115 -0.90 2.44 -10.88
CA VAL A 115 -2.29 1.97 -10.96
C VAL A 115 -2.36 0.51 -11.42
N PRO A 116 -1.77 0.11 -12.57
CA PRO A 116 -1.80 -1.29 -12.98
C PRO A 116 -1.07 -2.20 -12.00
N PHE A 117 0.03 -1.77 -11.38
CA PHE A 117 0.67 -2.57 -10.33
C PHE A 117 -0.27 -2.84 -9.14
N THR A 118 -0.98 -1.81 -8.69
CA THR A 118 -1.93 -1.92 -7.57
C THR A 118 -3.11 -2.84 -7.92
N ILE A 119 -3.67 -2.70 -9.12
CA ILE A 119 -4.83 -3.50 -9.55
C ILE A 119 -4.43 -4.95 -9.85
N LEU A 120 -3.33 -5.18 -10.57
CA LEU A 120 -2.94 -6.52 -11.01
C LEU A 120 -2.26 -7.31 -9.89
N GLY A 121 -1.32 -6.68 -9.18
CA GLY A 121 -0.51 -7.34 -8.17
C GLY A 121 -1.20 -7.42 -6.81
N MET A 122 -1.78 -6.32 -6.35
CA MET A 122 -2.25 -6.23 -4.96
C MET A 122 -3.72 -6.60 -4.76
N HIS A 123 -4.57 -6.49 -5.79
CA HIS A 123 -6.01 -6.69 -5.64
C HIS A 123 -6.37 -8.10 -5.13
N ARG A 124 -5.74 -9.16 -5.69
CA ARG A 124 -6.02 -10.55 -5.27
C ARG A 124 -5.68 -10.78 -3.80
N VAL A 125 -4.49 -10.36 -3.38
CA VAL A 125 -4.02 -10.51 -2.00
C VAL A 125 -4.88 -9.68 -1.04
N ASN A 126 -5.20 -8.43 -1.39
CA ASN A 126 -6.01 -7.57 -0.54
C ASN A 126 -7.46 -8.04 -0.42
N ASN A 127 -8.03 -8.66 -1.46
CA ASN A 127 -9.36 -9.26 -1.35
C ASN A 127 -9.35 -10.46 -0.40
N ARG A 128 -8.31 -11.29 -0.43
CA ARG A 128 -8.13 -12.38 0.54
C ARG A 128 -8.02 -11.85 1.97
N LEU A 129 -7.19 -10.81 2.19
CA LEU A 129 -7.06 -10.16 3.50
C LEU A 129 -8.37 -9.52 3.97
N THR A 130 -9.14 -8.93 3.06
CA THR A 130 -10.47 -8.39 3.38
C THR A 130 -11.43 -9.49 3.82
N GLY A 131 -11.39 -10.65 3.16
CA GLY A 131 -12.16 -11.83 3.57
C GLY A 131 -11.81 -12.31 4.98
N HIS A 132 -10.52 -12.34 5.32
CA HIS A 132 -10.04 -12.69 6.66
C HIS A 132 -10.57 -11.71 7.72
N ALA A 133 -10.36 -10.41 7.50
CA ALA A 133 -10.86 -9.37 8.40
C ALA A 133 -12.38 -9.45 8.62
N THR A 134 -13.16 -9.66 7.55
CA THR A 134 -14.62 -9.78 7.65
C THR A 134 -15.05 -11.01 8.45
N ARG A 135 -14.31 -12.13 8.34
CA ARG A 135 -14.57 -13.34 9.15
C ARG A 135 -14.27 -13.09 10.62
N ASP A 136 -13.16 -12.40 10.90
CA ASP A 136 -12.75 -12.07 12.27
C ASP A 136 -13.72 -11.07 12.93
N ASP A 137 -14.19 -10.05 12.19
CA ASP A 137 -15.21 -9.11 12.66
C ASP A 137 -16.52 -9.82 13.07
N LYS A 138 -16.95 -10.82 12.29
CA LYS A 138 -18.13 -11.64 12.63
C LYS A 138 -17.89 -12.45 13.90
N ALA A 139 -16.72 -13.09 14.03
CA ALA A 139 -16.38 -13.87 15.22
C ALA A 139 -16.32 -13.01 16.50
N VAL A 140 -15.94 -11.73 16.40
CA VAL A 140 -15.99 -10.77 17.50
C VAL A 140 -17.43 -10.36 17.81
N ALA A 141 -18.24 -10.09 16.79
CA ALA A 141 -19.63 -9.68 16.94
C ALA A 141 -20.53 -10.79 17.54
N ASP A 142 -20.25 -12.05 17.22
CA ASP A 142 -21.00 -13.21 17.73
C ASP A 142 -20.67 -13.56 19.21
N GLY A 143 -19.77 -12.79 19.85
CA GLY A 143 -19.57 -12.79 21.30
C GLY A 143 -18.72 -13.95 21.82
N GLY A 144 -17.39 -13.80 21.78
CA GLY A 144 -16.42 -14.39 22.73
C GLY A 144 -16.26 -15.92 22.83
N GLU A 145 -17.30 -16.74 22.65
CA GLU A 145 -17.19 -18.21 22.66
C GLU A 145 -16.49 -18.75 21.39
N ALA A 146 -16.54 -18.00 20.28
CA ALA A 146 -15.73 -18.27 19.09
C ALA A 146 -14.23 -17.91 19.26
N MET A 147 -13.85 -17.25 20.37
CA MET A 147 -12.45 -16.95 20.71
C MET A 147 -11.74 -18.14 21.37
N LYS A 148 -12.47 -19.18 21.77
CA LYS A 148 -11.90 -20.53 21.89
C LYS A 148 -12.03 -21.17 20.52
N LEU A 149 -11.09 -20.85 19.64
CA LEU A 149 -10.85 -21.68 18.47
C LEU A 149 -10.68 -23.12 18.97
N SER A 150 -11.63 -24.00 18.66
CA SER A 150 -11.40 -25.43 18.88
C SER A 150 -10.12 -25.79 18.12
N GLU A 151 -9.29 -26.68 18.67
CA GLU A 151 -8.04 -27.08 18.02
C GLU A 151 -8.27 -27.55 16.57
N ALA A 152 -9.45 -28.11 16.30
CA ALA A 152 -9.90 -28.49 14.97
C ALA A 152 -10.08 -27.30 14.00
N GLU A 153 -10.63 -26.18 14.47
CA GLU A 153 -10.80 -24.97 13.67
C GLU A 153 -9.46 -24.27 13.44
N LEU A 154 -8.53 -24.35 14.40
CA LEU A 154 -7.18 -23.80 14.27
C LEU A 154 -6.34 -24.62 13.27
N ALA A 155 -6.43 -25.96 13.36
CA ALA A 155 -5.82 -26.87 12.39
C ALA A 155 -6.46 -26.76 10.99
N ARG A 156 -7.76 -26.43 10.89
CA ARG A 156 -8.39 -26.14 9.59
C ARG A 156 -7.85 -24.84 9.00
N ARG A 157 -7.69 -23.80 9.82
CA ARG A 157 -7.12 -22.51 9.40
C ARG A 157 -5.67 -22.64 8.93
N GLU A 158 -4.84 -23.38 9.66
CA GLU A 158 -3.45 -23.64 9.25
C GLU A 158 -3.35 -24.41 7.92
N ARG A 159 -4.29 -25.32 7.64
CA ARG A 159 -4.37 -25.99 6.32
C ARG A 159 -4.85 -25.06 5.22
N GLU A 160 -5.91 -24.28 5.47
CA GLU A 160 -6.41 -23.29 4.52
C GLU A 160 -5.34 -22.23 4.17
N ASP A 161 -4.51 -21.84 5.14
CA ASP A 161 -3.40 -20.90 4.94
C ASP A 161 -2.18 -21.54 4.26
N ALA A 162 -1.94 -22.85 4.46
CA ALA A 162 -0.86 -23.59 3.79
C ALA A 162 -1.17 -23.97 2.33
N GLU A 163 -2.45 -24.08 1.97
CA GLU A 163 -2.92 -24.41 0.63
C GLU A 163 -3.19 -23.16 -0.26
N ALA A 164 -3.12 -21.94 0.31
CA ALA A 164 -3.51 -20.69 -0.34
C ALA A 164 -2.37 -19.94 -1.05
#